data_AF-A0A6G8Q7T6-F1
#
_entry.id   AF-A0A6G8Q7T6-F1
#
_cell.length_a   1.000
_cell.length_b   1.000
_cell.length_c   1.000
_cell.angle_alpha   90.00
_cell.angle_beta   90.00
_cell.angle_gamma   90.00
#
_symmetry.space_group_name_H-M   'P 1'
#
loop_
_entity.id
_entity.type
_entity.pdbx_description
1 polymer ?
#
loop_
_entity_poly.entity_id
_entity_poly.type
_entity_poly.pdbx_seq_one_letter_code
_entity_poly.pdbx_strand_id
1 'polypeptide(L)'
;MGFSEVGLARRCAAIVTEVSWVRVKDKTCSCAVGKGGTAMLFVALLKTRGTATFQEGVARRMQWDYPEGVRVLGEYWLETEHPRVVSVMEADSMDAFGQIRMQWADMFEIEVFPAVTGEQGMEMARQAMPG
;
A
#
# COMPACT_ATOMS: atom_id res chain seq x y z
N MET A 1 -51.42 12.89 -2.39
CA MET A 1 -50.76 12.79 -1.06
C MET A 1 -49.69 11.72 -1.20
N GLY A 2 -48.41 11.98 -1.45
CA GLY A 2 -47.57 13.11 -1.08
C GLY A 2 -46.75 12.72 0.16
N PHE A 3 -45.55 12.17 -0.03
CA PHE A 3 -44.54 12.07 1.03
C PHE A 3 -43.26 12.76 0.54
N SER A 4 -42.97 13.86 1.23
CA SER A 4 -41.89 14.82 1.07
C SER A 4 -40.63 14.37 1.82
N GLU A 5 -39.47 14.78 1.31
CA GLU A 5 -38.20 14.99 2.01
C GLU A 5 -38.41 15.68 3.38
N VAL A 6 -37.60 15.39 4.42
CA VAL A 6 -36.37 16.10 4.88
C VAL A 6 -35.98 15.56 6.28
N GLY A 7 -34.68 15.49 6.60
CA GLY A 7 -34.20 15.44 8.01
C GLY A 7 -32.97 14.57 8.27
N LEU A 8 -31.76 15.08 8.01
CA LEU A 8 -30.88 15.64 9.05
C LEU A 8 -30.35 14.61 10.07
N ALA A 9 -29.37 13.79 9.68
CA ALA A 9 -28.52 13.07 10.63
C ALA A 9 -27.16 13.75 10.75
N ARG A 10 -27.16 14.88 11.47
CA ARG A 10 -25.96 15.39 12.14
C ARG A 10 -25.62 14.45 13.28
N ARG A 11 -24.37 13.98 13.35
CA ARG A 11 -23.56 13.92 14.59
C ARG A 11 -22.13 13.51 14.24
N CYS A 12 -21.29 14.53 14.05
CA CYS A 12 -19.90 14.47 14.47
C CYS A 12 -19.86 14.23 15.98
N ALA A 13 -19.03 13.28 16.42
CA ALA A 13 -18.20 13.31 17.64
C ALA A 13 -17.98 11.89 18.15
N ALA A 14 -16.80 11.33 17.87
CA ALA A 14 -16.15 10.38 18.76
C ALA A 14 -14.64 10.42 18.45
N ILE A 15 -13.95 11.32 19.14
CA ILE A 15 -12.49 11.36 19.26
C ILE A 15 -12.15 10.64 20.57
N VAL A 16 -11.23 9.66 20.47
CA VAL A 16 -10.31 9.16 21.51
C VAL A 16 -10.92 8.23 22.58
N THR A 17 -10.64 6.93 22.45
CA THR A 17 -9.70 6.16 23.30
C THR A 17 -9.89 4.66 23.02
N GLU A 18 -9.02 4.05 22.21
CA GLU A 18 -8.49 2.71 22.48
C GLU A 18 -7.34 2.44 21.50
N VAL A 19 -6.12 2.54 22.02
CA VAL A 19 -4.93 1.93 21.40
C VAL A 19 -5.10 0.42 21.57
N SER A 20 -5.98 -0.16 20.76
CA SER A 20 -6.06 -1.61 20.64
C SER A 20 -4.85 -2.04 19.85
N TRP A 21 -3.94 -2.70 20.56
CA TRP A 21 -2.86 -3.48 19.97
C TRP A 21 -3.49 -4.36 18.90
N VAL A 22 -3.24 -4.05 17.63
CA VAL A 22 -3.60 -4.93 16.53
C VAL A 22 -2.78 -6.19 16.76
N ARG A 23 -3.46 -7.16 17.36
CA ARG A 23 -2.99 -8.53 17.47
C ARG A 23 -2.84 -9.01 16.04
N VAL A 24 -1.60 -9.00 15.55
CA VAL A 24 -1.19 -9.73 14.37
C VAL A 24 -1.67 -11.15 14.61
N LYS A 25 -2.82 -11.51 14.06
CA LYS A 25 -3.25 -12.90 14.05
C LYS A 25 -2.16 -13.63 13.31
N ASP A 26 -1.62 -14.66 13.95
CA ASP A 26 -0.71 -15.68 13.43
C ASP A 26 -1.27 -16.34 12.16
N LYS A 27 -1.37 -15.58 11.08
CA LYS A 27 -1.05 -16.10 9.76
C LYS A 27 0.42 -15.82 9.66
N THR A 28 1.21 -16.85 9.90
CA THR A 28 2.56 -16.93 9.36
C THR A 28 2.55 -16.27 7.99
N CYS A 29 3.16 -15.08 7.89
CA CYS A 29 3.82 -14.65 6.68
C CYS A 29 4.97 -15.65 6.48
N SER A 30 4.61 -16.89 6.16
CA SER A 30 5.50 -17.76 5.44
C SER A 30 5.75 -16.98 4.16
N CYS A 31 6.97 -16.49 4.02
CA CYS A 31 7.54 -16.17 2.74
C CYS A 31 7.52 -17.49 1.96
N ALA A 32 6.35 -17.86 1.45
CA ALA A 32 6.21 -19.01 0.60
C ALA A 32 6.92 -18.61 -0.68
N VAL A 33 8.19 -19.01 -0.76
CA VAL A 33 8.93 -19.14 -2.01
C VAL A 33 8.14 -20.15 -2.84
N GLY A 34 7.12 -19.65 -3.52
CA GLY A 34 6.32 -20.37 -4.47
C GLY A 34 7.17 -20.63 -5.70
N LYS A 35 7.39 -21.91 -6.01
CA LYS A 35 8.02 -22.43 -7.22
C LYS A 35 7.69 -21.59 -8.47
N GLY A 36 8.74 -21.15 -9.17
CA GLY A 36 8.70 -21.08 -10.64
C GLY A 36 8.66 -19.72 -11.31
N GLY A 37 8.99 -18.63 -10.61
CA GLY A 37 9.29 -17.33 -11.22
C GLY A 37 10.06 -16.51 -10.20
N THR A 38 11.14 -15.85 -10.61
CA THR A 38 11.99 -15.03 -9.74
C THR A 38 11.27 -13.72 -9.39
N ALA A 39 10.06 -13.81 -8.82
CA ALA A 39 9.26 -12.65 -8.47
C ALA A 39 10.03 -11.83 -7.43
N MET A 40 10.42 -10.62 -7.82
CA MET A 40 11.18 -9.72 -6.97
C MET A 40 10.22 -8.93 -6.08
N LEU A 41 10.65 -8.63 -4.86
CA LEU A 41 9.89 -7.82 -3.92
C LEU A 41 10.15 -6.34 -4.18
N PHE A 42 9.10 -5.55 -4.18
CA PHE A 42 9.15 -4.10 -4.35
C PHE A 42 8.32 -3.41 -3.28
N VAL A 43 8.81 -2.25 -2.83
CA VAL A 43 8.09 -1.35 -1.95
C VAL A 43 7.85 -0.05 -2.70
N ALA A 44 6.58 0.32 -2.87
CA ALA A 44 6.17 1.61 -3.39
C ALA A 44 5.79 2.55 -2.24
N LEU A 45 6.38 3.74 -2.24
CA LEU A 45 6.05 4.85 -1.35
C LEU A 45 5.31 5.90 -2.17
N LEU A 46 4.07 6.19 -1.79
CA LEU A 46 3.22 7.15 -2.49
C LEU A 46 3.03 8.37 -1.61
N LYS A 47 3.37 9.53 -2.16
CA LYS A 47 3.24 10.84 -1.55
C LYS A 47 2.16 11.64 -2.27
N THR A 48 1.18 12.16 -1.53
CA THR A 48 0.09 12.94 -2.12
C THR A 48 0.61 14.26 -2.70
N ARG A 49 0.20 14.59 -3.91
CA ARG A 49 0.39 15.92 -4.50
C ARG A 49 -0.68 16.86 -3.96
N GLY A 50 -0.31 18.08 -3.58
CA GLY A 50 -1.15 19.02 -2.83
C GLY A 50 -2.46 19.48 -3.51
N THR A 51 -2.76 19.01 -4.73
CA THR A 51 -4.00 19.28 -5.46
C THR A 51 -5.05 18.17 -5.34
N ALA A 52 -4.67 16.95 -4.91
CA ALA A 52 -5.59 15.82 -4.83
C ALA A 52 -6.13 15.64 -3.41
N THR A 53 -7.45 15.51 -3.27
CA THR A 53 -8.06 15.22 -1.97
C THR A 53 -8.04 13.72 -1.68
N PHE A 54 -8.01 13.37 -0.39
CA PHE A 54 -8.08 11.97 0.04
C PHE A 54 -9.33 11.23 -0.48
N GLN A 55 -10.47 11.91 -0.51
CA GLN A 55 -11.76 11.32 -0.93
C GLN A 55 -11.76 10.96 -2.41
N GLU A 56 -11.23 11.83 -3.27
CA GLU A 56 -11.08 11.56 -4.70
C GLU A 56 -10.18 10.34 -4.94
N GLY A 57 -9.09 10.23 -4.18
CA GLY A 57 -8.19 9.10 -4.29
C GLY A 57 -8.81 7.77 -3.88
N VAL A 58 -9.58 7.74 -2.79
CA VAL A 58 -10.31 6.53 -2.35
C VAL A 58 -11.37 6.14 -3.38
N ALA A 59 -12.14 7.10 -3.91
CA ALA A 59 -13.16 6.82 -4.92
C ALA A 59 -12.56 6.23 -6.20
N ARG A 60 -11.43 6.77 -6.68
CA ARG A 60 -10.70 6.22 -7.83
C ARG A 60 -10.13 4.84 -7.53
N ARG A 61 -9.69 4.60 -6.29
CA ARG A 61 -9.12 3.31 -5.87
C ARG A 61 -10.15 2.19 -5.89
N MET A 62 -11.40 2.48 -5.53
CA MET A 62 -12.51 1.51 -5.58
C MET A 62 -12.81 0.99 -6.99
N GLN A 63 -12.40 1.74 -8.03
CA GLN A 63 -12.65 1.41 -9.44
C GLN A 63 -11.38 0.92 -10.15
N TRP A 64 -10.28 0.74 -9.42
CA TRP A 64 -8.96 0.47 -10.00
C TRP A 64 -8.40 -0.87 -9.54
N ASP A 65 -8.09 -1.72 -10.52
CA ASP A 65 -7.35 -2.96 -10.33
C ASP A 65 -5.89 -2.81 -10.71
N TYR A 66 -5.02 -3.60 -10.07
CA TYR A 66 -3.61 -3.63 -10.45
C TYR A 66 -3.43 -4.28 -11.83
N PRO A 67 -2.46 -3.80 -12.63
CA PRO A 67 -2.16 -4.40 -13.92
C PRO A 67 -1.63 -5.83 -13.76
N GLU A 68 -1.77 -6.65 -14.81
CA GLU A 68 -1.20 -8.00 -14.84
C GLU A 68 0.31 -7.96 -14.62
N GLY A 69 0.84 -8.98 -13.91
CA GLY A 69 2.25 -9.06 -13.56
C GLY A 69 2.65 -8.33 -12.27
N VAL A 70 1.71 -7.65 -11.60
CA VAL A 70 1.91 -7.09 -10.25
C VAL A 70 1.01 -7.81 -9.25
N ARG A 71 1.60 -8.44 -8.24
CA ARG A 71 0.89 -9.07 -7.14
C ARG A 71 1.10 -8.29 -5.86
N VAL A 72 0.04 -7.69 -5.33
CA VAL A 72 0.14 -6.90 -4.10
C VAL A 72 0.05 -7.80 -2.89
N LEU A 73 1.09 -7.75 -2.05
CA LEU A 73 1.17 -8.49 -0.79
C LEU A 73 0.51 -7.74 0.35
N GLY A 74 0.60 -6.40 0.32
CA GLY A 74 0.01 -5.54 1.33
C GLY A 74 0.00 -4.08 0.90
N GLU A 75 -1.02 -3.35 1.32
CA GLU A 75 -1.15 -1.91 1.11
C GLU A 75 -1.55 -1.28 2.44
N TYR A 76 -0.83 -0.23 2.83
CA TYR A 76 -0.98 0.44 4.12
C TYR A 76 -1.19 1.93 3.87
N TRP A 77 -2.29 2.45 4.42
CA TRP A 77 -2.67 3.86 4.31
C TRP A 77 -2.32 4.54 5.63
N LEU A 78 -1.41 5.50 5.58
CA LEU A 78 -0.86 6.16 6.76
C LEU A 78 -1.53 7.50 7.00
N GLU A 79 -1.63 7.91 8.25
CA GLU A 79 -2.08 9.26 8.64
C GLU A 79 -0.94 10.30 8.57
N THR A 80 0.19 9.93 7.98
CA THR A 80 1.33 10.82 7.72
C THR A 80 1.15 11.56 6.39
N GLU A 81 1.87 12.68 6.25
CA GLU A 81 1.91 13.42 4.98
C GLU A 81 2.75 12.66 3.94
N HIS A 82 3.94 12.18 4.34
CA HIS A 82 4.89 11.48 3.48
C HIS A 82 5.56 10.31 4.22
N PRO A 83 5.44 9.06 3.74
CA PRO A 83 4.52 8.60 2.69
C PRO A 83 3.06 8.59 3.17
N ARG A 84 2.11 8.74 2.24
CA ARG A 84 0.67 8.61 2.49
C ARG A 84 0.21 7.15 2.33
N VAL A 85 0.74 6.45 1.34
CA VAL A 85 0.45 5.04 1.09
C VAL A 85 1.76 4.28 0.92
N VAL A 86 1.84 3.11 1.53
CA VAL A 86 2.93 2.15 1.36
C VAL A 86 2.35 0.89 0.75
N SER A 87 2.87 0.46 -0.39
CA SER A 87 2.43 -0.78 -1.05
C SER A 87 3.61 -1.74 -1.21
N VAL A 88 3.44 -2.96 -0.73
CA VAL A 88 4.39 -4.05 -0.85
C VAL A 88 3.89 -4.99 -1.92
N MET A 89 4.69 -5.20 -2.96
CA MET A 89 4.28 -5.88 -4.18
C MET A 89 5.35 -6.84 -4.65
N GLU A 90 4.94 -7.89 -5.33
CA GLU A 90 5.80 -8.75 -6.13
C GLU A 90 5.58 -8.47 -7.61
N ALA A 91 6.66 -8.42 -8.37
CA ALA A 91 6.63 -8.29 -9.82
C ALA A 91 7.88 -8.95 -10.44
N ASP A 92 7.78 -9.31 -11.71
CA ASP A 92 8.91 -9.88 -12.46
C ASP A 92 9.94 -8.81 -12.88
N SER A 93 9.51 -7.56 -13.10
CA SER A 93 10.39 -6.45 -13.45
C SER A 93 9.84 -5.09 -13.01
N MET A 94 10.70 -4.07 -13.04
CA MET A 94 10.32 -2.68 -12.75
C MET A 94 9.36 -2.07 -13.78
N ASP A 95 9.25 -2.67 -14.98
CA ASP A 95 8.44 -2.17 -16.09
C ASP A 95 6.95 -2.15 -15.75
N ALA A 96 6.50 -3.12 -14.94
CA ALA A 96 5.12 -3.26 -14.52
C ALA A 96 4.62 -2.04 -13.72
N PHE A 97 5.53 -1.33 -13.03
CA PHE A 97 5.19 -0.12 -12.27
C PHE A 97 5.04 1.13 -13.15
N GLY A 98 5.45 1.09 -14.43
CA GLY A 98 5.30 2.22 -15.35
C GLY A 98 3.84 2.64 -15.51
N GLN A 99 2.94 1.67 -15.72
CA GLN A 99 1.50 1.94 -15.86
C GLN A 99 0.89 2.49 -14.56
N ILE A 100 1.30 1.96 -13.40
CA ILE A 100 0.84 2.45 -12.10
C ILE A 100 1.26 3.91 -11.90
N ARG A 101 2.51 4.26 -12.23
CA ARG A 101 2.99 5.65 -12.16
C ARG A 101 2.20 6.57 -13.08
N MET A 102 1.99 6.17 -14.34
CA MET A 102 1.27 7.00 -15.31
C MET A 102 -0.18 7.24 -14.89
N GLN A 103 -0.86 6.21 -14.39
CA GLN A 103 -2.24 6.36 -13.96
C GLN A 103 -2.36 7.35 -12.80
N TRP A 104 -1.51 7.20 -11.79
CA TRP A 104 -1.65 7.93 -10.54
C TRP A 104 -0.76 9.19 -10.46
N ALA A 105 -0.08 9.57 -11.55
CA ALA A 105 0.89 10.67 -11.59
C ALA A 105 0.30 12.02 -11.19
N ASP A 106 -0.98 12.23 -11.46
CA ASP A 106 -1.74 13.45 -11.14
C ASP A 106 -1.99 13.59 -9.63
N MET A 107 -2.12 12.49 -8.91
CA MET A 107 -2.43 12.48 -7.49
C MET A 107 -1.24 12.16 -6.59
N PHE A 108 -0.36 11.28 -7.02
CA PHE A 108 0.75 10.76 -6.21
C PHE A 108 2.09 10.96 -6.90
N GLU A 109 3.08 11.31 -6.10
CA GLU A 109 4.48 11.07 -6.38
C GLU A 109 4.80 9.64 -5.90
N ILE A 110 5.17 8.75 -6.82
CA ILE A 110 5.35 7.32 -6.55
C ILE A 110 6.81 6.93 -6.74
N GLU A 111 7.45 6.57 -5.65
CA GLU A 111 8.80 6.02 -5.61
C GLU A 111 8.72 4.51 -5.39
N VAL A 112 9.46 3.71 -6.16
CA VAL A 112 9.45 2.24 -6.03
C VAL A 112 10.87 1.76 -5.86
N PHE A 113 11.10 0.96 -4.82
CA PHE A 113 12.39 0.44 -4.45
C PHE A 113 12.37 -1.09 -4.48
N PRO A 114 13.40 -1.75 -5.04
CA PRO A 114 13.57 -3.18 -4.83
C PRO A 114 13.81 -3.43 -3.34
N ALA A 115 13.19 -4.48 -2.82
CA ALA A 115 13.26 -4.85 -1.42
C ALA A 115 13.69 -6.30 -1.26
N VAL A 116 14.26 -6.60 -0.11
CA VAL A 116 14.54 -7.97 0.34
C VAL A 116 13.81 -8.21 1.65
N THR A 117 13.51 -9.46 1.97
CA THR A 117 12.94 -9.77 3.28
C THR A 117 13.97 -9.51 4.38
N GLY A 118 13.50 -9.31 5.61
CA GLY A 118 14.42 -9.13 6.75
C GLY A 118 15.36 -10.33 6.94
N GLU A 119 14.86 -11.55 6.71
CA GLU A 119 15.67 -12.77 6.75
C GLU A 119 16.78 -12.76 5.70
N GLN A 120 16.46 -12.44 4.44
CA GLN A 120 17.44 -12.31 3.37
C GLN A 120 18.47 -11.22 3.66
N GLY A 121 18.01 -10.06 4.15
CA GLY A 121 18.90 -8.96 4.54
C GLY A 121 19.87 -9.35 5.65
N MET A 122 19.42 -10.10 6.65
CA MET A 122 20.28 -10.60 7.73
C MET A 122 21.30 -11.63 7.24
N GLU A 123 20.90 -12.52 6.32
CA GLU A 123 21.82 -13.47 5.70
C GLU A 123 22.90 -12.77 4.87
N MET A 124 22.50 -11.78 4.06
CA MET A 124 23.44 -10.95 3.30
C MET A 124 24.42 -10.21 4.23
N ALA A 125 23.92 -9.63 5.32
CA ALA A 125 24.76 -8.96 6.31
C ALA A 125 25.74 -9.93 6.98
N ARG A 126 25.31 -11.16 7.29
CA ARG A 126 26.16 -12.21 7.88
C ARG A 126 27.31 -12.59 6.96
N GLN A 127 27.08 -12.67 5.66
CA GLN A 127 28.11 -12.97 4.66
C GLN A 127 29.07 -11.79 4.41
N ALA A 128 28.59 -10.55 4.60
CA ALA A 128 29.37 -9.35 4.37
C ALA A 128 30.25 -8.94 5.57
N MET A 129 29.99 -9.46 6.78
CA MET A 129 30.86 -9.25 7.93
C MET A 129 32.07 -10.20 7.88
N PRO A 130 33.31 -9.69 7.70
CA PRO A 130 34.49 -10.50 7.94
C PRO A 130 34.58 -10.79 9.45
N GLY A 131 34.89 -12.04 9.79
CA GLY A 131 35.15 -12.46 11.17
C GLY A 131 36.35 -11.76 11.78
#